data_AF-A0A2G6CLW6-F1
#
_entry.id   AF-A0A2G6CLW6-F1
#
_cell.length_a   1.000
_cell.length_b   1.000
_cell.length_c   1.000
_cell.angle_alpha   90.00
_cell.angle_beta   90.00
_cell.angle_gamma   90.00
#
_symmetry.space_group_name_H-M   'P 1'
#
loop_
_entity.id
_entity.type
_entity.pdbx_description
1 polymer ?
#
loop_
_entity_poly.entity_id
_entity_poly.type
_entity_poly.pdbx_seq_one_letter_code
_entity_poly.pdbx_strand_id
1 'polypeptide(L)'
;DGDPCTKDQVFGSGCDAFCTHVNTCPTNLCGNGKIDGGEKCDTAIPKGQPGACPTHPSDCDDKDPNTQDFIAGTGCGAYCSHAGGGPAVCGNGKVEAGEWCDTGIPQGNPGACPQSCDDGQACTADKLMGSGCLAYCTNTPIKNAKDGDGCCPPGASATNDNDCPSGCGDGVLEPGEKCDPGIDASKPGACPKACDDDGDPCTETTLIGSGCDVRCETNSKQASAGGKDGCCPPGLTEAEDSDCLPPCTPDRTQNCVDPCQNVTCPDGQYCSFGKCVPWPGGNNGGETNGGAAGSAVEGGCDCRVDGESALPTALPLMLLVGLALLIRRRK
;
A
#
# COMPACT_ATOMS: atom_id res chain seq x y z
N ASP A 1 -78.22 21.09 -19.19
CA ASP A 1 -78.07 19.61 -19.21
C ASP A 1 -77.90 18.99 -17.81
N GLY A 2 -77.89 19.79 -16.74
CA GLY A 2 -77.61 19.30 -15.38
C GLY A 2 -76.12 19.09 -15.11
N ASP A 3 -75.26 19.47 -16.07
CA ASP A 3 -73.82 19.44 -15.93
C ASP A 3 -73.34 20.74 -15.24
N PRO A 4 -72.75 20.68 -14.03
CA PRO A 4 -72.15 21.86 -13.39
C PRO A 4 -70.99 22.49 -14.18
N CYS A 5 -70.49 21.82 -15.21
CA CYS A 5 -69.36 22.23 -16.04
C CYS A 5 -69.76 22.98 -17.31
N THR A 6 -71.02 22.86 -17.74
CA THR A 6 -71.56 23.62 -18.85
C THR A 6 -72.49 24.71 -18.31
N LYS A 7 -72.45 25.88 -18.96
CA LYS A 7 -73.45 26.91 -18.71
C LYS A 7 -74.46 26.86 -19.83
N ASP A 8 -75.67 26.42 -19.50
CA ASP A 8 -76.81 26.48 -20.42
C ASP A 8 -77.05 27.95 -20.80
N GLN A 9 -77.03 28.23 -22.10
CA GLN A 9 -77.31 29.56 -22.63
C GLN A 9 -78.31 29.45 -23.78
N VAL A 10 -79.26 30.38 -23.84
CA VAL A 10 -80.13 30.55 -24.99
C VAL A 10 -79.46 31.53 -25.95
N PHE A 11 -79.27 31.10 -27.19
CA PHE A 11 -78.73 31.95 -28.25
C PHE A 11 -79.87 32.34 -29.21
N GLY A 12 -79.95 33.63 -29.56
CA GLY A 12 -81.05 34.19 -30.36
C GLY A 12 -82.20 34.78 -29.52
N SER A 13 -83.25 35.25 -30.18
CA SER A 13 -84.49 35.74 -29.54
C SER A 13 -85.72 35.38 -30.39
N GLY A 14 -86.89 35.27 -29.75
CA GLY A 14 -88.13 34.87 -30.44
C GLY A 14 -88.15 33.40 -30.84
N CYS A 15 -88.73 33.08 -32.01
CA CYS A 15 -88.91 31.70 -32.49
C CYS A 15 -87.61 31.03 -32.99
N ASP A 16 -86.54 31.80 -33.20
CA ASP A 16 -85.23 31.29 -33.63
C ASP A 16 -84.29 31.00 -32.45
N ALA A 17 -84.78 31.12 -31.22
CA ALA A 17 -84.01 30.84 -30.03
C ALA A 17 -83.74 29.33 -29.90
N PHE A 18 -82.47 28.96 -29.75
CA PHE A 18 -82.06 27.58 -29.47
C PHE A 18 -81.15 27.51 -28.25
N CYS A 19 -81.24 26.40 -27.53
CA CYS A 19 -80.38 26.13 -26.39
C CYS A 19 -79.01 25.66 -26.88
N THR A 20 -77.96 26.24 -26.31
CA THR A 20 -76.58 25.81 -26.51
C THR A 20 -75.90 25.68 -25.14
N HIS A 21 -74.80 24.93 -25.11
CA HIS A 21 -73.98 24.71 -23.94
C HIS A 21 -72.58 25.25 -24.22
N VAL A 22 -72.05 26.09 -23.32
CA VAL A 22 -70.66 26.57 -23.39
C VAL A 22 -69.88 25.90 -22.26
N ASN A 23 -68.75 25.27 -22.58
CA ASN A 23 -67.87 24.65 -21.58
C ASN A 23 -67.12 25.75 -20.83
N THR A 24 -67.25 25.77 -19.51
CA THR A 24 -66.67 26.82 -18.63
C THR A 24 -65.62 26.28 -17.65
N CYS A 25 -65.21 25.01 -17.77
CA CYS A 25 -64.18 24.44 -16.91
C CYS A 25 -62.79 25.05 -17.14
N PRO A 26 -61.99 25.23 -16.07
CA PRO A 26 -60.53 25.34 -16.20
C PRO A 26 -59.97 24.09 -16.87
N THR A 27 -59.04 24.28 -17.81
CA THR A 27 -58.38 23.19 -18.55
C THR A 27 -57.70 22.19 -17.59
N ASN A 28 -58.08 20.91 -17.68
CA ASN A 28 -57.53 19.73 -16.99
C ASN A 28 -57.77 19.63 -15.46
N LEU A 29 -58.97 19.23 -15.03
CA LEU A 29 -59.27 18.87 -13.64
C LEU A 29 -59.24 17.34 -13.46
N CYS A 30 -58.04 16.78 -13.60
CA CYS A 30 -57.85 15.34 -13.54
C CYS A 30 -58.33 14.73 -12.21
N GLY A 31 -59.21 13.73 -12.29
CA GLY A 31 -59.74 13.00 -11.14
C GLY A 31 -61.04 13.56 -10.58
N ASN A 32 -61.85 14.22 -11.40
CA ASN A 32 -63.15 14.76 -10.99
C ASN A 32 -64.36 13.88 -11.40
N GLY A 33 -64.10 12.77 -12.09
CA GLY A 33 -65.12 11.82 -12.53
C GLY A 33 -65.75 12.17 -13.87
N LYS A 34 -65.17 13.10 -14.63
CA LYS A 34 -65.62 13.52 -15.96
C LYS A 34 -64.43 13.71 -16.89
N ILE A 35 -64.66 13.57 -18.20
CA ILE A 35 -63.64 13.84 -19.21
C ILE A 35 -63.70 15.33 -19.56
N ASP A 36 -62.71 16.08 -19.10
CA ASP A 36 -62.58 17.50 -19.43
C ASP A 36 -61.77 17.72 -20.73
N GLY A 37 -61.88 18.93 -21.28
CA GLY A 37 -61.12 19.31 -22.47
C GLY A 37 -59.61 19.28 -22.21
N GLY A 38 -58.91 18.35 -22.86
CA GLY A 38 -57.46 18.12 -22.72
C GLY A 38 -57.10 16.78 -22.09
N GLU A 39 -58.08 16.05 -21.55
CA GLU A 39 -57.89 14.75 -20.94
C GLU A 39 -58.21 13.61 -21.92
N LYS A 40 -57.39 12.56 -21.90
CA LYS A 40 -57.68 11.31 -22.62
C LYS A 40 -58.57 10.38 -21.80
N CYS A 41 -58.48 10.50 -20.47
CA CYS A 41 -59.20 9.70 -19.49
C CYS A 41 -59.29 10.48 -18.17
N ASP A 42 -60.18 10.08 -17.25
CA ASP A 42 -60.25 10.63 -15.90
C ASP A 42 -60.05 9.53 -14.84
N THR A 43 -59.27 9.84 -13.80
CA THR A 43 -58.85 8.88 -12.78
C THR A 43 -59.90 8.57 -11.71
N ALA A 44 -60.96 9.38 -11.60
CA ALA A 44 -62.07 9.18 -10.68
C ALA A 44 -63.29 8.55 -11.37
N ILE A 45 -63.26 8.34 -12.69
CA ILE A 45 -64.24 7.48 -13.37
C ILE A 45 -63.95 6.01 -13.00
N PRO A 46 -64.94 5.27 -12.48
CA PRO A 46 -64.80 3.85 -12.16
C PRO A 46 -64.29 3.01 -13.33
N LYS A 47 -63.33 2.12 -13.04
CA LYS A 47 -62.76 1.17 -14.00
C LYS A 47 -63.84 0.46 -14.81
N GLY A 48 -63.67 0.46 -16.14
CA GLY A 48 -64.60 -0.19 -17.08
C GLY A 48 -65.75 0.70 -17.56
N GLN A 49 -65.84 1.96 -17.10
CA GLN A 49 -66.75 2.95 -17.65
C GLN A 49 -66.10 3.76 -18.78
N PRO A 50 -66.88 4.26 -19.76
CA PRO A 50 -66.36 5.15 -20.80
C PRO A 50 -65.66 6.36 -20.19
N GLY A 51 -64.39 6.58 -20.54
CA GLY A 51 -63.56 7.65 -20.02
C GLY A 51 -62.66 7.27 -18.83
N ALA A 52 -62.78 6.08 -18.25
CA ALA A 52 -61.89 5.65 -17.16
C ALA A 52 -60.44 5.53 -17.63
N CYS A 53 -59.49 6.01 -16.82
CA CYS A 53 -58.06 5.78 -17.08
C CYS A 53 -57.68 4.31 -16.92
N PRO A 54 -56.86 3.74 -17.83
CA PRO A 54 -56.33 2.41 -17.63
C PRO A 54 -55.40 2.42 -16.40
N THR A 55 -55.53 1.40 -15.56
CA THR A 55 -54.79 1.31 -14.29
C THR A 55 -53.87 0.09 -14.24
N HIS A 56 -54.07 -0.85 -15.16
CA HIS A 56 -53.26 -2.04 -15.32
C HIS A 56 -53.06 -2.37 -16.80
N PRO A 57 -51.90 -2.92 -17.23
CA PRO A 57 -51.67 -3.31 -18.63
C PRO A 57 -52.73 -4.27 -19.19
N SER A 58 -53.31 -5.13 -18.35
CA SER A 58 -54.43 -6.00 -18.74
C SER A 58 -55.71 -5.26 -19.12
N ASP A 59 -55.85 -3.98 -18.76
CA ASP A 59 -56.96 -3.14 -19.19
C ASP A 59 -56.82 -2.72 -20.66
N CYS A 60 -55.62 -2.90 -21.20
CA CYS A 60 -55.24 -2.60 -22.57
C CYS A 60 -55.05 -3.87 -23.41
N ASP A 61 -55.53 -5.03 -22.95
CA ASP A 61 -55.41 -6.29 -23.71
C ASP A 61 -56.30 -6.26 -24.97
N ASP A 62 -55.69 -6.15 -26.15
CA ASP A 62 -56.39 -6.19 -27.45
C ASP A 62 -56.59 -7.62 -27.97
N LYS A 63 -56.12 -8.62 -27.23
CA LYS A 63 -56.11 -10.05 -27.55
C LYS A 63 -55.29 -10.42 -28.78
N ASP A 64 -54.43 -9.51 -29.27
CA ASP A 64 -53.42 -9.85 -30.26
C ASP A 64 -52.17 -10.37 -29.53
N PRO A 65 -51.80 -11.66 -29.68
CA PRO A 65 -50.62 -12.21 -29.03
C PRO A 65 -49.29 -11.64 -29.59
N ASN A 66 -49.32 -10.83 -30.64
CA ASN A 66 -48.13 -10.27 -31.30
C ASN A 66 -47.86 -8.80 -30.94
N THR A 67 -48.68 -8.20 -30.09
CA THR A 67 -48.50 -6.85 -29.57
C THR A 67 -48.13 -6.92 -28.09
N GLN A 68 -47.28 -6.00 -27.64
CA GLN A 68 -47.12 -5.77 -26.22
C GLN A 68 -48.05 -4.64 -25.80
N ASP A 69 -48.96 -4.95 -24.89
CA ASP A 69 -49.90 -3.99 -24.32
C ASP A 69 -49.28 -3.28 -23.14
N PHE A 70 -49.21 -1.96 -23.21
CA PHE A 70 -48.76 -1.15 -22.09
C PHE A 70 -49.54 0.16 -22.02
N ILE A 71 -49.53 0.75 -20.82
CA ILE A 71 -50.10 2.07 -20.59
C ILE A 71 -49.03 3.10 -20.91
N ALA A 72 -49.29 3.94 -21.91
CA ALA A 72 -48.46 5.08 -22.25
C ALA A 72 -49.03 6.37 -21.65
N GLY A 73 -48.16 7.34 -21.34
CA GLY A 73 -48.54 8.58 -20.68
C GLY A 73 -48.75 8.41 -19.17
N THR A 74 -49.20 9.47 -18.51
CA THR A 74 -49.39 9.52 -17.05
C THR A 74 -50.62 10.33 -16.68
N GLY A 75 -51.26 10.04 -15.55
CA GLY A 75 -52.45 10.75 -15.08
C GLY A 75 -53.59 10.69 -16.10
N CYS A 76 -54.31 11.80 -16.28
CA CYS A 76 -55.40 11.93 -17.25
C CYS A 76 -54.95 12.02 -18.72
N GLY A 77 -53.63 11.92 -18.96
CA GLY A 77 -53.05 11.68 -20.28
C GLY A 77 -52.74 10.21 -20.55
N ALA A 78 -53.07 9.28 -19.65
CA ALA A 78 -52.83 7.85 -19.85
C ALA A 78 -53.70 7.28 -20.98
N TYR A 79 -53.11 6.43 -21.81
CA TYR A 79 -53.81 5.74 -22.89
C TYR A 79 -53.18 4.37 -23.15
N CYS A 80 -53.98 3.44 -23.64
CA CYS A 80 -53.49 2.15 -24.11
C CYS A 80 -52.66 2.35 -25.37
N SER A 81 -51.47 1.76 -25.39
CA SER A 81 -50.62 1.70 -26.58
C SER A 81 -50.24 0.25 -26.83
N HIS A 82 -50.34 -0.13 -28.10
CA HIS A 82 -49.97 -1.45 -28.59
C HIS A 82 -48.75 -1.26 -29.49
N ALA A 83 -47.57 -1.61 -29.00
CA ALA A 83 -46.39 -1.62 -29.85
C ALA A 83 -46.34 -2.95 -30.59
N GLY A 84 -46.27 -2.88 -31.93
CA GLY A 84 -45.96 -4.02 -32.77
C GLY A 84 -44.53 -4.47 -32.50
N GLY A 85 -44.41 -5.63 -31.88
CA GLY A 85 -43.19 -6.24 -31.42
C GLY A 85 -43.64 -7.32 -30.46
N GLY A 86 -43.76 -8.55 -30.97
CA GLY A 86 -44.18 -9.68 -30.17
C GLY A 86 -43.29 -9.84 -28.93
N PRO A 87 -43.69 -10.70 -27.97
CA PRO A 87 -42.84 -10.99 -26.81
C PRO A 87 -41.45 -11.37 -27.32
N ALA A 88 -40.41 -10.65 -26.87
CA ALA A 88 -39.05 -10.85 -27.36
C ALA A 88 -38.69 -12.35 -27.35
N VAL A 89 -38.36 -12.89 -28.51
CA VAL A 89 -38.13 -14.33 -28.69
C VAL A 89 -36.64 -14.59 -28.70
N CYS A 90 -36.14 -14.96 -27.53
CA CYS A 90 -34.73 -15.24 -27.38
C CYS A 90 -34.24 -16.36 -28.29
N GLY A 91 -33.23 -16.05 -29.11
CA GLY A 91 -32.58 -16.99 -30.03
C GLY A 91 -33.12 -16.95 -31.45
N ASN A 92 -33.87 -15.91 -31.83
CA ASN A 92 -34.46 -15.78 -33.16
C ASN A 92 -33.54 -15.09 -34.19
N GLY A 93 -32.34 -14.66 -33.77
CA GLY A 93 -31.36 -14.00 -34.61
C GLY A 93 -31.54 -12.48 -34.71
N LYS A 94 -32.33 -11.85 -33.84
CA LYS A 94 -32.54 -10.40 -33.78
C LYS A 94 -32.60 -9.93 -32.33
N VAL A 95 -31.99 -8.79 -32.02
CA VAL A 95 -32.14 -8.16 -30.70
C VAL A 95 -33.44 -7.37 -30.67
N GLU A 96 -34.39 -7.81 -29.87
CA GLU A 96 -35.72 -7.20 -29.73
C GLU A 96 -35.84 -6.33 -28.47
N ALA A 97 -36.91 -5.56 -28.35
CA ALA A 97 -37.12 -4.72 -27.17
C ALA A 97 -37.24 -5.58 -25.90
N GLY A 98 -36.35 -5.37 -24.94
CA GLY A 98 -36.25 -6.18 -23.72
C GLY A 98 -35.09 -7.19 -23.73
N GLU A 99 -34.39 -7.36 -24.86
CA GLU A 99 -33.18 -8.16 -24.96
C GLU A 99 -31.94 -7.27 -24.95
N TRP A 100 -30.88 -7.76 -24.31
CA TRP A 100 -29.55 -7.12 -24.34
C TRP A 100 -28.69 -7.72 -25.46
N CYS A 101 -29.03 -8.94 -25.87
CA CYS A 101 -28.37 -9.72 -26.91
C CYS A 101 -29.30 -10.83 -27.41
N ASP A 102 -28.99 -11.49 -28.51
CA ASP A 102 -29.71 -12.66 -29.02
C ASP A 102 -28.77 -13.87 -29.23
N THR A 103 -29.23 -15.07 -28.86
CA THR A 103 -28.42 -16.31 -28.91
C THR A 103 -28.38 -16.98 -30.29
N GLY A 104 -29.27 -16.60 -31.19
CA GLY A 104 -29.32 -17.03 -32.59
C GLY A 104 -28.41 -16.19 -33.49
N ILE A 105 -27.94 -15.04 -33.01
CA ILE A 105 -26.91 -14.24 -33.70
C ILE A 105 -25.54 -14.94 -33.52
N PRO A 106 -24.79 -15.25 -34.61
CA PRO A 106 -23.50 -15.91 -34.48
C PRO A 106 -22.49 -15.06 -33.72
N GLN A 107 -21.65 -15.71 -32.88
CA GLN A 107 -20.61 -15.05 -32.08
C GLN A 107 -19.73 -14.11 -32.90
N GLY A 108 -19.38 -12.96 -32.30
CA GLY A 108 -18.59 -11.92 -32.94
C GLY A 108 -19.39 -10.93 -33.80
N ASN A 109 -20.68 -11.18 -34.04
CA ASN A 109 -21.55 -10.20 -34.70
C ASN A 109 -22.23 -9.25 -33.69
N PRO A 110 -22.54 -8.00 -34.08
CA PRO A 110 -23.28 -7.07 -33.23
C PRO A 110 -24.61 -7.68 -32.75
N GLY A 111 -24.85 -7.64 -31.45
CA GLY A 111 -26.06 -8.19 -30.82
C GLY A 111 -25.97 -9.66 -30.41
N ALA A 112 -24.88 -10.39 -30.70
CA ALA A 112 -24.69 -11.75 -30.21
C ALA A 112 -24.53 -11.80 -28.68
N CYS A 113 -25.15 -12.79 -28.03
CA CYS A 113 -24.97 -12.98 -26.59
C CYS A 113 -23.56 -13.46 -26.24
N PRO A 114 -22.88 -12.87 -25.24
CA PRO A 114 -21.55 -13.28 -24.86
C PRO A 114 -21.54 -14.69 -24.28
N GLN A 115 -20.60 -15.53 -24.72
CA GLN A 115 -20.34 -16.85 -24.14
C GLN A 115 -19.14 -16.86 -23.19
N SER A 116 -18.20 -15.94 -23.40
CA SER A 116 -17.09 -15.64 -22.50
C SER A 116 -17.03 -14.14 -22.29
N CYS A 117 -16.57 -13.73 -21.12
CA CYS A 117 -16.35 -12.33 -20.76
C CYS A 117 -14.88 -11.96 -20.65
N ASP A 118 -13.98 -12.92 -20.91
CA ASP A 118 -12.54 -12.71 -20.90
C ASP A 118 -12.17 -11.59 -21.89
N ASP A 119 -11.74 -10.46 -21.34
CA ASP A 119 -11.30 -9.30 -22.12
C ASP A 119 -9.78 -9.27 -22.35
N GLY A 120 -9.08 -10.31 -21.90
CA GLY A 120 -7.64 -10.46 -22.01
C GLY A 120 -6.83 -9.62 -21.01
N GLN A 121 -7.47 -8.94 -20.05
CA GLN A 121 -6.80 -8.19 -19.00
C GLN A 121 -6.76 -9.02 -17.71
N ALA A 122 -5.57 -9.42 -17.28
CA ALA A 122 -5.41 -10.20 -16.04
C ALA A 122 -5.95 -9.47 -14.80
N CYS A 123 -5.93 -8.14 -14.80
CA CYS A 123 -6.42 -7.31 -13.70
C CYS A 123 -7.92 -7.00 -13.70
N THR A 124 -8.72 -7.75 -14.45
CA THR A 124 -10.19 -7.70 -14.38
C THR A 124 -10.76 -9.04 -13.97
N ALA A 125 -11.68 -9.01 -13.01
CA ALA A 125 -12.52 -10.13 -12.70
C ALA A 125 -13.72 -10.10 -13.65
N ASP A 126 -13.65 -10.97 -14.66
CA ASP A 126 -14.64 -11.06 -15.72
C ASP A 126 -15.73 -12.05 -15.34
N LYS A 127 -16.98 -11.60 -15.44
CA LYS A 127 -18.13 -12.40 -15.05
C LYS A 127 -19.28 -12.23 -16.03
N LEU A 128 -19.79 -13.37 -16.49
CA LEU A 128 -21.05 -13.44 -17.20
C LEU A 128 -22.20 -13.30 -16.19
N MET A 129 -22.97 -12.23 -16.35
CA MET A 129 -24.16 -11.93 -15.56
C MET A 129 -25.41 -12.14 -16.41
N GLY A 130 -26.54 -12.42 -15.76
CA GLY A 130 -27.78 -12.77 -16.45
C GLY A 130 -27.73 -14.14 -17.13
N SER A 131 -28.69 -14.40 -18.01
CA SER A 131 -28.80 -15.66 -18.76
C SER A 131 -29.65 -15.46 -20.01
N GLY A 132 -29.45 -16.30 -21.03
CA GLY A 132 -30.16 -16.17 -22.30
C GLY A 132 -29.93 -14.80 -22.94
N CYS A 133 -31.00 -14.17 -23.42
CA CYS A 133 -30.95 -12.88 -24.11
C CYS A 133 -30.84 -11.66 -23.18
N LEU A 134 -30.70 -11.91 -21.87
CA LEU A 134 -30.34 -10.94 -20.85
C LEU A 134 -28.89 -11.13 -20.36
N ALA A 135 -28.09 -11.96 -21.05
CA ALA A 135 -26.71 -12.20 -20.68
C ALA A 135 -25.83 -11.00 -21.03
N TYR A 136 -24.96 -10.59 -20.10
CA TYR A 136 -24.02 -9.51 -20.31
C TYR A 136 -22.75 -9.71 -19.50
N CYS A 137 -21.65 -9.13 -19.98
CA CYS A 137 -20.37 -9.20 -19.30
C CYS A 137 -20.18 -8.03 -18.34
N THR A 138 -19.63 -8.34 -17.19
CA THR A 138 -19.10 -7.36 -16.26
C THR A 138 -17.62 -7.65 -16.03
N ASN A 139 -16.79 -6.65 -16.24
CA ASN A 139 -15.35 -6.73 -16.03
C ASN A 139 -15.03 -5.78 -14.87
N THR A 140 -14.80 -6.34 -13.69
CA THR A 140 -14.58 -5.55 -12.48
C THR A 140 -13.09 -5.45 -12.18
N PRO A 141 -12.52 -4.23 -12.02
CA PRO A 141 -11.09 -4.10 -11.73
C PRO A 141 -10.71 -4.81 -10.43
N ILE A 142 -9.68 -5.65 -10.49
CA ILE A 142 -9.03 -6.22 -9.31
C ILE A 142 -8.21 -5.11 -8.67
N LYS A 143 -8.44 -4.87 -7.37
CA LYS A 143 -7.79 -3.80 -6.59
C LYS A 143 -6.87 -4.32 -5.50
N ASN A 144 -7.02 -5.59 -5.14
CA ASN A 144 -6.24 -6.20 -4.08
C ASN A 144 -5.18 -7.07 -4.73
N ALA A 145 -3.95 -6.92 -4.25
CA ALA A 145 -2.83 -7.80 -4.56
C ALA A 145 -3.16 -9.26 -4.21
N LYS A 146 -2.79 -10.19 -5.08
CA LYS A 146 -2.94 -11.63 -4.83
C LYS A 146 -1.98 -12.45 -5.70
N ASP A 147 -1.05 -13.10 -5.01
CA ASP A 147 -0.08 -14.01 -5.63
C ASP A 147 -0.70 -15.04 -6.60
N GLY A 148 -0.09 -15.14 -7.78
CA GLY A 148 -0.31 -16.15 -8.81
C GLY A 148 -1.61 -15.98 -9.61
N ASP A 149 -2.23 -14.80 -9.58
CA ASP A 149 -3.40 -14.48 -10.39
C ASP A 149 -3.05 -13.75 -11.71
N GLY A 150 -1.78 -13.43 -11.91
CA GLY A 150 -1.25 -12.78 -13.11
C GLY A 150 -1.56 -11.28 -13.18
N CYS A 151 -2.17 -10.69 -12.15
CA CYS A 151 -2.45 -9.27 -12.05
C CYS A 151 -1.46 -8.58 -11.11
N CYS A 152 -0.98 -7.40 -11.52
CA CYS A 152 -0.32 -6.47 -10.62
C CYS A 152 -1.15 -5.18 -10.51
N PRO A 153 -2.02 -5.05 -9.49
CA PRO A 153 -2.89 -3.88 -9.36
C PRO A 153 -2.13 -2.64 -8.85
N PRO A 154 -2.62 -1.41 -9.10
CA PRO A 154 -1.94 -0.19 -8.65
C PRO A 154 -1.70 -0.16 -7.14
N GLY A 155 -0.44 0.00 -6.73
CA GLY A 155 -0.02 0.01 -5.32
C GLY A 155 0.33 -1.36 -4.74
N ALA A 156 0.20 -2.43 -5.53
CA ALA A 156 0.85 -3.70 -5.25
C ALA A 156 2.34 -3.64 -5.63
N SER A 157 3.14 -4.51 -5.02
CA SER A 157 4.55 -4.69 -5.30
C SER A 157 4.92 -6.16 -5.15
N ALA A 158 6.13 -6.55 -5.56
CA ALA A 158 6.63 -7.92 -5.44
C ALA A 158 6.65 -8.46 -3.99
N THR A 159 6.44 -7.62 -2.98
CA THR A 159 6.32 -8.03 -1.57
C THR A 159 4.95 -8.58 -1.18
N ASN A 160 3.88 -8.12 -1.84
CA ASN A 160 2.51 -8.49 -1.52
C ASN A 160 1.77 -9.12 -2.71
N ASP A 161 2.40 -9.11 -3.88
CA ASP A 161 1.92 -9.73 -5.12
C ASP A 161 3.10 -10.22 -5.96
N ASN A 162 3.29 -11.53 -6.06
CA ASN A 162 4.40 -12.10 -6.84
C ASN A 162 4.25 -11.94 -8.37
N ASP A 163 3.11 -11.47 -8.86
CA ASP A 163 2.89 -11.12 -10.27
C ASP A 163 3.32 -9.68 -10.58
N CYS A 164 3.64 -8.88 -9.56
CA CYS A 164 4.23 -7.56 -9.74
C CYS A 164 5.72 -7.62 -10.10
N PRO A 165 6.17 -6.84 -11.10
CA PRO A 165 7.59 -6.71 -11.37
C PRO A 165 8.26 -5.98 -10.21
N SER A 166 9.44 -6.44 -9.80
CA SER A 166 10.22 -5.73 -8.81
C SER A 166 10.66 -4.36 -9.37
N GLY A 167 10.26 -3.28 -8.71
CA GLY A 167 10.35 -1.91 -9.18
C GLY A 167 11.27 -1.08 -8.31
N CYS A 168 12.54 -0.95 -8.70
CA CYS A 168 13.46 -0.12 -7.94
C CYS A 168 13.02 1.36 -7.90
N GLY A 169 12.88 1.90 -6.69
CA GLY A 169 12.45 3.27 -6.40
C GLY A 169 10.96 3.44 -6.22
N ASP A 170 10.21 2.36 -5.98
CA ASP A 170 8.76 2.39 -5.78
C ASP A 170 8.34 2.72 -4.34
N GLY A 171 9.31 2.84 -3.42
CA GLY A 171 9.07 3.14 -2.02
C GLY A 171 8.76 1.92 -1.16
N VAL A 172 9.03 0.70 -1.65
CA VAL A 172 8.93 -0.56 -0.92
C VAL A 172 10.24 -1.32 -1.05
N LEU A 173 10.74 -1.93 0.04
CA LEU A 173 11.94 -2.75 -0.03
C LEU A 173 11.56 -4.18 -0.46
N GLU A 174 11.87 -4.55 -1.68
CA GLU A 174 11.44 -5.81 -2.28
C GLU A 174 12.48 -6.94 -2.14
N PRO A 175 12.08 -8.23 -2.26
CA PRO A 175 13.02 -9.34 -2.25
C PRO A 175 14.04 -9.23 -3.38
N GLY A 176 15.31 -9.02 -3.02
CA GLY A 176 16.42 -8.85 -3.98
C GLY A 176 17.08 -7.48 -3.91
N GLU A 177 16.39 -6.49 -3.34
CA GLU A 177 16.92 -5.14 -3.14
C GLU A 177 17.75 -5.06 -1.84
N LYS A 178 18.82 -4.26 -1.86
CA LYS A 178 19.56 -3.90 -0.63
C LYS A 178 18.94 -2.68 0.05
N CYS A 179 18.34 -1.81 -0.74
CA CYS A 179 17.66 -0.60 -0.31
C CYS A 179 16.70 -0.14 -1.42
N ASP A 180 15.77 0.77 -1.12
CA ASP A 180 14.92 1.43 -2.11
C ASP A 180 15.06 2.97 -2.03
N PRO A 181 15.32 3.68 -3.15
CA PRO A 181 15.51 5.14 -3.16
C PRO A 181 14.20 5.94 -3.08
N GLY A 182 13.04 5.32 -3.29
CA GLY A 182 11.72 5.89 -3.08
C GLY A 182 11.30 5.92 -1.61
N ILE A 183 11.92 5.11 -0.74
CA ILE A 183 11.71 5.16 0.71
C ILE A 183 12.38 6.42 1.30
N ASP A 184 11.67 7.15 2.16
CA ASP A 184 12.23 8.27 2.92
C ASP A 184 13.49 7.86 3.69
N ALA A 185 14.58 8.65 3.59
CA ALA A 185 15.89 8.35 4.19
C ALA A 185 15.89 8.05 5.70
N SER A 186 14.85 8.47 6.43
CA SER A 186 14.71 8.19 7.88
C SER A 186 14.01 6.86 8.20
N LYS A 187 13.59 6.10 7.18
CA LYS A 187 12.87 4.83 7.35
C LYS A 187 13.77 3.63 7.04
N PRO A 188 13.58 2.49 7.73
CA PRO A 188 14.27 1.25 7.40
C PRO A 188 14.04 0.87 5.93
N GLY A 189 15.11 0.43 5.25
CA GLY A 189 15.08 0.05 3.84
C GLY A 189 15.38 1.18 2.85
N ALA A 190 15.52 2.43 3.30
CA ALA A 190 15.91 3.53 2.42
C ALA A 190 17.35 3.43 1.91
N CYS A 191 17.57 3.80 0.65
CA CYS A 191 18.93 3.90 0.13
C CYS A 191 19.71 5.06 0.77
N PRO A 192 20.97 4.80 1.21
CA PRO A 192 21.81 5.87 1.73
C PRO A 192 22.10 6.89 0.63
N LYS A 193 21.90 8.17 0.93
CA LYS A 193 22.24 9.30 0.02
C LYS A 193 23.65 9.82 0.24
N ALA A 194 24.16 9.59 1.45
CA ALA A 194 25.52 9.87 1.87
C ALA A 194 25.93 8.79 2.87
N CYS A 195 27.23 8.61 3.02
CA CYS A 195 27.78 7.76 4.05
C CYS A 195 28.29 8.65 5.17
N ASP A 196 27.95 8.27 6.41
CA ASP A 196 28.53 8.92 7.57
C ASP A 196 30.01 8.53 7.69
N ASP A 197 30.82 9.52 8.06
CA ASP A 197 32.21 9.29 8.40
C ASP A 197 32.28 8.59 9.77
N ASP A 198 33.05 7.51 9.86
CA ASP A 198 33.22 6.77 11.12
C ASP A 198 34.16 7.49 12.10
N GLY A 199 34.78 8.58 11.62
CA GLY A 199 35.69 9.43 12.37
C GLY A 199 37.10 8.85 12.48
N ASP A 200 37.39 7.75 11.78
CA ASP A 200 38.74 7.22 11.66
C ASP A 200 39.44 7.89 10.47
N PRO A 201 40.51 8.69 10.70
CA PRO A 201 41.22 9.35 9.61
C PRO A 201 41.86 8.36 8.62
N CYS A 202 42.00 7.08 9.00
CA CYS A 202 42.56 6.02 8.17
C CYS A 202 41.54 5.26 7.32
N THR A 203 40.26 5.57 7.42
CA THR A 203 39.23 4.96 6.58
C THR A 203 38.55 6.03 5.74
N GLU A 204 37.96 5.60 4.64
CA GLU A 204 37.01 6.41 3.91
C GLU A 204 35.79 5.57 3.57
N THR A 205 34.62 6.13 3.86
CA THR A 205 33.36 5.49 3.51
C THR A 205 32.85 6.11 2.23
N THR A 206 32.68 5.28 1.20
CA THR A 206 32.23 5.70 -0.12
C THR A 206 30.91 5.04 -0.47
N LEU A 207 30.08 5.78 -1.19
CA LEU A 207 28.81 5.28 -1.69
C LEU A 207 29.07 4.49 -2.97
N ILE A 208 28.74 3.20 -2.98
CA ILE A 208 28.93 2.31 -4.11
C ILE A 208 27.61 1.67 -4.54
N GLY A 209 27.59 1.10 -5.74
CA GLY A 209 26.38 0.54 -6.34
C GLY A 209 25.52 1.60 -7.04
N SER A 210 24.34 1.19 -7.51
CA SER A 210 23.39 2.05 -8.21
C SER A 210 21.97 1.55 -7.99
N GLY A 211 20.99 2.45 -8.02
CA GLY A 211 19.58 2.10 -7.79
C GLY A 211 19.40 1.46 -6.41
N CYS A 212 18.85 0.25 -6.40
CA CYS A 212 18.44 -0.48 -5.19
C CYS A 212 19.55 -1.37 -4.60
N ASP A 213 20.77 -1.25 -5.15
CA ASP A 213 21.99 -1.88 -4.64
C ASP A 213 22.96 -0.88 -3.98
N VAL A 214 22.53 0.38 -3.85
CA VAL A 214 23.33 1.46 -3.26
C VAL A 214 23.63 1.14 -1.78
N ARG A 215 24.90 1.17 -1.42
CA ARG A 215 25.36 0.92 -0.05
C ARG A 215 26.64 1.68 0.25
N CYS A 216 26.91 1.86 1.53
CA CYS A 216 28.19 2.38 1.99
C CYS A 216 29.21 1.25 2.11
N GLU A 217 30.39 1.48 1.57
CA GLU A 217 31.54 0.60 1.73
C GLU A 217 32.70 1.42 2.33
N THR A 218 33.20 0.95 3.47
CA THR A 218 34.33 1.54 4.17
C THR A 218 35.60 0.86 3.68
N ASN A 219 36.50 1.66 3.08
CA ASN A 219 37.80 1.22 2.60
C ASN A 219 38.89 1.87 3.45
N SER A 220 40.00 1.16 3.68
CA SER A 220 41.17 1.77 4.30
C SER A 220 41.83 2.73 3.32
N LYS A 221 42.13 3.95 3.75
CA LYS A 221 42.94 4.88 2.96
C LYS A 221 44.34 4.29 2.81
N GLN A 222 44.87 4.28 1.59
CA GLN A 222 46.30 4.05 1.40
C GLN A 222 47.06 5.25 1.96
N ALA A 223 48.17 4.97 2.65
CA ALA A 223 49.05 5.98 3.20
C ALA A 223 49.35 7.07 2.17
N SER A 224 48.95 8.30 2.49
CA SER A 224 49.36 9.46 1.72
C SER A 224 50.81 9.74 2.09
N ALA A 225 51.76 9.20 1.32
CA ALA A 225 53.18 9.48 1.52
C ALA A 225 53.44 11.01 1.53
N GLY A 226 53.57 11.59 2.73
CA GLY A 226 53.93 12.98 2.96
C GLY A 226 52.83 13.94 3.46
N GLY A 227 51.62 13.47 3.78
CA GLY A 227 50.58 14.29 4.42
C GLY A 227 50.68 14.31 5.95
N LYS A 228 50.22 15.39 6.60
CA LYS A 228 49.75 15.38 8.01
C LYS A 228 48.23 15.24 7.99
N ASP A 229 47.73 14.11 7.53
CA ASP A 229 46.29 13.84 7.38
C ASP A 229 45.67 13.13 8.60
N GLY A 230 46.48 12.86 9.62
CA GLY A 230 46.07 12.28 10.90
C GLY A 230 45.96 10.76 10.88
N CYS A 231 46.27 10.11 9.76
CA CYS A 231 46.25 8.66 9.64
C CYS A 231 47.67 8.08 9.77
N CYS A 232 47.86 7.07 10.62
CA CYS A 232 49.06 6.22 10.58
C CYS A 232 48.66 4.76 10.32
N PRO A 233 48.75 4.29 9.06
CA PRO A 233 48.44 2.90 8.72
C PRO A 233 49.39 1.90 9.41
N PRO A 234 48.90 0.68 9.74
CA PRO A 234 49.73 -0.35 10.38
C PRO A 234 50.97 -0.70 9.54
N GLY A 235 52.15 -0.64 10.16
CA GLY A 235 53.41 -1.04 9.55
C GLY A 235 54.22 0.08 8.90
N LEU A 236 53.72 1.33 8.93
CA LEU A 236 54.51 2.49 8.51
C LEU A 236 55.30 3.11 9.66
N THR A 237 56.40 3.76 9.27
CA THR A 237 57.26 4.53 10.17
C THR A 237 57.02 6.03 10.02
N GLU A 238 57.47 6.83 11.00
CA GLU A 238 57.46 8.31 10.94
C GLU A 238 58.15 8.85 9.65
N ALA A 239 59.06 8.08 9.05
CA ALA A 239 59.76 8.46 7.82
C ALA A 239 58.91 8.26 6.55
N GLU A 240 57.92 7.36 6.62
CA GLU A 240 57.02 7.02 5.50
C GLU A 240 55.71 7.80 5.61
N ASP A 241 55.27 8.09 6.85
CA ASP A 241 54.07 8.86 7.16
C ASP A 241 54.33 9.77 8.36
N SER A 242 54.04 11.07 8.20
CA SER A 242 54.38 12.08 9.21
C SER A 242 53.43 12.12 10.41
N ASP A 243 52.32 11.38 10.35
CA ASP A 243 51.42 11.16 11.47
C ASP A 243 51.76 9.89 12.27
N CYS A 244 52.69 9.07 11.77
CA CYS A 244 53.18 7.93 12.53
C CYS A 244 54.12 8.36 13.65
N LEU A 245 53.83 7.88 14.86
CA LEU A 245 54.65 8.16 16.03
C LEU A 245 55.91 7.28 16.03
N PRO A 246 57.07 7.84 16.38
CA PRO A 246 58.31 7.07 16.53
C PRO A 246 58.27 6.14 17.75
N PRO A 247 59.17 5.14 17.84
CA PRO A 247 59.28 4.30 19.03
C PRO A 247 59.72 5.11 20.26
N CYS A 248 59.18 4.76 21.42
CA CYS A 248 59.62 5.34 22.68
C CYS A 248 61.07 4.96 22.99
N THR A 249 61.83 5.91 23.54
CA THR A 249 63.21 5.72 24.01
C THR A 249 63.37 6.34 25.39
N PRO A 250 64.46 6.06 26.13
CA PRO A 250 64.71 6.73 27.41
C PRO A 250 64.70 8.26 27.35
N ASP A 251 64.99 8.85 26.17
CA ASP A 251 65.01 10.30 25.93
C ASP A 251 63.68 10.81 25.31
N ARG A 252 62.76 9.90 24.93
CA ARG A 252 61.45 10.22 24.35
C ARG A 252 60.38 9.35 24.98
N THR A 253 59.73 9.90 26.00
CA THR A 253 58.70 9.23 26.80
C THR A 253 57.27 9.70 26.50
N GLN A 254 57.10 10.66 25.58
CA GLN A 254 55.80 11.22 25.19
C GLN A 254 55.70 11.29 23.67
N ASN A 255 54.47 11.15 23.15
CA ASN A 255 54.16 11.18 21.72
C ASN A 255 54.99 10.16 20.91
N CYS A 256 54.99 8.91 21.36
CA CYS A 256 55.73 7.79 20.80
C CYS A 256 54.91 6.50 20.94
N VAL A 257 55.18 5.50 20.09
CA VAL A 257 54.60 4.15 20.23
C VAL A 257 55.48 3.33 21.15
N ASP A 258 54.89 2.65 22.14
CA ASP A 258 55.63 1.70 22.97
C ASP A 258 55.98 0.45 22.12
N PRO A 259 57.27 0.22 21.81
CA PRO A 259 57.66 -0.91 20.97
C PRO A 259 57.41 -2.26 21.63
N CYS A 260 57.06 -2.30 22.92
CA CYS A 260 56.77 -3.51 23.69
C CYS A 260 55.28 -3.74 23.98
N GLN A 261 54.38 -2.83 23.57
CA GLN A 261 52.95 -2.87 23.92
C GLN A 261 52.24 -4.18 23.55
N ASN A 262 52.65 -4.80 22.43
CA ASN A 262 52.11 -6.08 21.93
C ASN A 262 53.17 -7.19 21.82
N VAL A 263 54.30 -7.07 22.53
CA VAL A 263 55.38 -8.08 22.48
C VAL A 263 55.32 -8.98 23.71
N THR A 264 54.93 -10.24 23.50
CA THR A 264 55.04 -11.29 24.53
C THR A 264 56.35 -12.04 24.36
N CYS A 265 57.25 -11.93 25.34
CA CYS A 265 58.54 -12.62 25.31
C CYS A 265 58.48 -14.01 25.96
N PRO A 266 59.31 -14.97 25.49
CA PRO A 266 59.43 -16.29 26.11
C PRO A 266 59.96 -16.21 27.55
N ASP A 267 59.71 -17.26 28.33
CA ASP A 267 60.19 -17.40 29.71
C ASP A 267 61.71 -17.15 29.81
N GLY A 268 62.10 -16.31 30.79
CA GLY A 268 63.49 -15.91 30.98
C GLY A 268 63.96 -14.75 30.10
N GLN A 269 63.05 -14.07 29.38
CA GLN A 269 63.31 -12.84 28.64
C GLN A 269 62.35 -11.72 29.04
N TYR A 270 62.72 -10.47 28.71
CA TYR A 270 61.84 -9.30 28.79
C TYR A 270 61.93 -8.49 27.49
N CYS A 271 60.91 -7.69 27.19
CA CYS A 271 60.94 -6.84 26.01
C CYS A 271 61.76 -5.57 26.29
N SER A 272 62.73 -5.29 25.43
CA SER A 272 63.51 -4.05 25.42
C SER A 272 63.61 -3.55 23.99
N PHE A 273 63.15 -2.32 23.74
CA PHE A 273 63.11 -1.72 22.39
C PHE A 273 62.45 -2.63 21.34
N GLY A 274 61.35 -3.31 21.70
CA GLY A 274 60.61 -4.22 20.82
C GLY A 274 61.28 -5.57 20.57
N LYS A 275 62.39 -5.88 21.26
CA LYS A 275 63.08 -7.17 21.15
C LYS A 275 63.10 -7.89 22.48
N CYS A 276 62.89 -9.20 22.45
CA CYS A 276 63.06 -10.03 23.62
C CYS A 276 64.55 -10.21 23.92
N VAL A 277 64.95 -9.78 25.11
CA VAL A 277 66.32 -9.89 25.60
C VAL A 277 66.33 -10.70 26.90
N PRO A 278 67.37 -11.51 27.16
CA PRO A 278 67.49 -12.25 28.41
C PRO A 278 67.55 -11.32 29.62
N TRP A 279 66.99 -11.75 30.76
CA TRP A 279 67.12 -11.00 32.01
C TRP A 279 68.61 -10.83 32.39
N PRO A 280 69.05 -9.62 32.80
CA PRO A 280 70.40 -9.38 33.31
C PRO A 280 70.56 -10.05 34.68
N GLY A 281 70.77 -11.37 34.66
CA GLY A 281 70.79 -12.24 35.84
C GLY A 281 70.17 -13.58 35.46
N GLY A 282 71.01 -14.52 35.03
CA GLY A 282 70.61 -15.71 34.28
C GLY A 282 69.56 -16.62 34.95
N ASN A 283 68.81 -17.30 34.07
CA ASN A 283 68.01 -18.51 34.27
C ASN A 283 67.73 -18.91 35.71
N ASN A 284 66.72 -18.31 36.33
CA ASN A 284 65.89 -19.01 37.30
C ASN A 284 64.47 -18.46 37.20
N GLY A 285 63.56 -19.29 36.69
CA GLY A 285 62.14 -19.14 36.97
C GLY A 285 61.96 -19.31 38.48
N GLY A 286 61.92 -18.18 39.18
CA GLY A 286 61.74 -18.11 40.62
C GLY A 286 60.47 -17.34 40.92
N GLU A 287 59.49 -18.03 41.47
CA GLU A 287 58.28 -17.48 42.07
C GLU A 287 58.64 -16.25 42.92
N THR A 288 58.17 -15.06 42.54
CA THR A 288 58.35 -13.86 43.37
C THR A 288 57.34 -13.89 44.51
N ASN A 289 57.73 -14.48 45.64
CA ASN A 289 57.16 -14.10 46.92
C ASN A 289 57.69 -12.71 47.30
N GLY A 290 56.76 -11.78 47.49
CA GLY A 290 57.04 -10.38 47.73
C GLY A 290 57.94 -10.11 48.93
N GLY A 291 58.74 -9.06 48.81
CA GLY A 291 59.44 -8.44 49.93
C GLY A 291 60.94 -8.32 49.74
N ALA A 292 61.40 -7.43 48.88
CA ALA A 292 62.64 -6.70 49.08
C ALA A 292 62.70 -5.51 48.10
N ALA A 293 62.55 -4.30 48.63
CA ALA A 293 62.93 -3.08 47.95
C ALA A 293 64.45 -3.11 47.70
N GLY A 294 64.84 -3.19 46.43
CA GLY A 294 66.23 -3.13 45.98
C GLY A 294 66.39 -1.99 44.97
N SER A 295 67.19 -1.01 45.37
CA SER A 295 67.77 0.11 44.63
C SER A 295 67.28 0.44 43.23
N ALA A 296 66.77 1.66 43.11
CA ALA A 296 66.70 2.45 41.91
C ALA A 296 67.97 2.35 41.05
N VAL A 297 67.77 1.98 39.78
CA VAL A 297 68.61 2.41 38.67
C VAL A 297 67.68 3.24 37.80
N GLU A 298 68.02 4.53 37.64
CA GLU A 298 67.26 5.48 36.84
C GLU A 298 67.13 4.98 35.38
N GLY A 299 65.90 4.98 34.86
CA GLY A 299 65.64 4.78 33.42
C GLY A 299 65.04 3.43 33.03
N GLY A 300 64.05 2.93 33.76
CA GLY A 300 63.20 1.82 33.32
C GLY A 300 61.73 2.21 33.40
N CYS A 301 61.02 2.19 32.27
CA CYS A 301 59.57 2.38 32.22
C CYS A 301 58.91 1.28 33.06
N ASP A 302 58.51 1.63 34.27
CA ASP A 302 57.67 0.79 35.13
C ASP A 302 56.24 0.87 34.60
N CYS A 303 55.74 -0.26 34.07
CA CYS A 303 54.36 -0.42 33.69
C CYS A 303 53.51 -0.47 34.96
N ARG A 304 53.10 0.70 35.44
CA ARG A 304 52.09 0.84 36.48
C ARG A 304 50.74 0.39 35.90
N VAL A 305 50.37 -0.86 36.17
CA VAL A 305 49.00 -1.34 36.01
C VAL A 305 48.14 -0.75 37.12
N ASP A 306 47.44 0.34 36.84
CA ASP A 306 46.27 0.72 37.64
C ASP A 306 45.17 -0.31 37.34
N GLY A 307 44.98 -1.25 38.28
CA GLY A 307 43.99 -2.32 38.17
C GLY A 307 43.51 -2.73 39.55
N GLU A 308 42.30 -2.27 39.88
CA GLU A 308 41.60 -2.40 41.15
C GLU A 308 41.60 -3.84 41.72
N SER A 309 42.04 -3.97 42.97
CA SER A 309 41.91 -5.21 43.72
C SER A 309 40.46 -5.40 44.18
N ALA A 310 39.67 -6.13 43.40
CA ALA A 310 38.42 -6.71 43.86
C ALA A 310 38.70 -7.75 44.96
N LEU A 311 38.25 -7.45 46.19
CA LEU A 311 38.23 -8.40 47.31
C LEU A 311 37.22 -9.53 47.03
N PRO A 312 37.54 -10.81 47.33
CA PRO A 312 36.55 -11.86 47.37
C PRO A 312 35.98 -11.97 48.79
N THR A 313 34.81 -11.37 49.04
CA THR A 313 33.98 -11.74 50.20
C THR A 313 32.82 -12.62 49.74
N ALA A 314 33.04 -13.93 49.75
CA ALA A 314 31.97 -14.91 49.65
C ALA A 314 31.46 -15.23 51.06
N LEU A 315 30.28 -14.71 51.41
CA LEU A 315 29.41 -15.26 52.45
C LEU A 315 28.03 -15.51 51.83
N PRO A 316 27.42 -16.70 52.03
CA PRO A 316 26.21 -17.08 51.33
C PRO A 316 24.98 -16.58 52.10
N LEU A 317 24.22 -15.66 51.51
CA LEU A 317 22.90 -15.26 52.01
C LEU A 317 21.82 -16.09 51.31
N MET A 318 21.48 -17.21 51.94
CA MET A 318 20.22 -17.93 51.75
C MET A 318 19.04 -17.06 52.25
N LEU A 319 17.88 -17.25 51.61
CA LEU A 319 16.56 -16.67 51.88
C LEU A 319 16.34 -15.19 51.49
N LEU A 320 15.55 -14.98 50.42
CA LEU A 320 14.23 -14.31 50.48
C LEU A 320 13.56 -14.32 49.09
N VAL A 321 13.13 -15.51 48.65
CA VAL A 321 12.02 -15.64 47.71
C VAL A 321 10.76 -15.72 48.56
N GLY A 322 9.95 -14.67 48.55
CA GLY A 322 8.64 -14.71 49.20
C GLY A 322 8.03 -13.36 49.49
N LEU A 323 6.90 -13.09 48.81
CA LEU A 323 5.75 -12.33 49.32
C LEU A 323 5.74 -10.80 49.14
N ALA A 324 5.36 -10.33 47.94
CA ALA A 324 4.74 -9.01 47.80
C ALA A 324 3.85 -8.90 46.53
N LEU A 325 2.93 -9.84 46.33
CA LEU A 325 1.88 -9.69 45.31
C LEU A 325 0.59 -10.38 45.75
N LEU A 326 0.11 -10.08 46.96
CA LEU A 326 -1.26 -10.43 47.40
C LEU A 326 -1.72 -9.50 48.54
N ILE A 327 -2.07 -8.25 48.21
CA ILE A 327 -3.16 -7.56 48.92
C ILE A 327 -4.19 -7.12 47.87
N ARG A 328 -5.17 -8.01 47.69
CA ARG A 328 -6.54 -7.65 47.32
C ARG A 328 -7.02 -6.51 48.24
N ARG A 329 -7.66 -5.51 47.61
CA ARG A 329 -8.86 -4.81 48.08
C ARG A 329 -8.86 -4.33 49.55
N ARG A 330 -8.76 -3.01 49.74
CA ARG A 330 -9.71 -2.18 50.51
C ARG A 330 -9.28 -0.70 50.52
N LYS A 331 -9.70 0.05 49.52
CA LYS A 331 -10.60 1.21 49.64
C LYS A 331 -10.88 1.75 48.25
#